data_AF-A0A7W9WYK3-F1
#
_entry.id   AF-A0A7W9WYK3-F1
#
_cell.length_a   1.000
_cell.length_b   1.000
_cell.length_c   1.000
_cell.angle_alpha   90.00
_cell.angle_beta   90.00
_cell.angle_gamma   90.00
#
_symmetry.space_group_name_H-M   'P 1'
#
loop_
_entity.id
_entity.type
_entity.pdbx_description
1 polymer ?
#
loop_
_entity_poly.entity_id
_entity_poly.type
_entity_poly.pdbx_seq_one_letter_code
_entity_poly.pdbx_strand_id
1 'polypeptide(L)'
;MAALAVPVIEGAALALLRALGVVAVTGAGAAVVNEAAKKKAESAERAKAAPIAKAGSQAKTRDKCSKCPPDCGKLVTRNWHMSDEARAYQARITGFTPRTEWEFGNTDFDGFKSQACLLLEAKAGYDQFLSQQRKSRRRPKCFSGSQD
;
A
#
# COMPACT_ATOMS: atom_id res chain seq x y z
N MET A 1 -23.09 16.20 51.78
CA MET A 1 -21.89 15.35 51.58
C MET A 1 -22.11 14.60 50.28
N ALA A 2 -21.74 15.17 49.12
CA ALA A 2 -20.45 14.96 48.45
C ALA A 2 -20.21 13.45 48.19
N ALA A 3 -20.09 12.94 46.96
CA ALA A 3 -19.26 13.48 45.89
C ALA A 3 -19.75 13.03 44.49
N LEU A 4 -19.95 14.01 43.59
CA LEU A 4 -19.79 13.82 42.16
C LEU A 4 -18.29 13.93 41.88
N ALA A 5 -17.58 12.80 41.86
CA ALA A 5 -16.17 12.79 41.56
C ALA A 5 -15.81 11.51 40.81
N VAL A 6 -15.91 11.56 39.47
CA VAL A 6 -14.82 11.15 38.55
C VAL A 6 -15.06 11.83 37.19
N PRO A 7 -14.29 12.86 36.81
CA PRO A 7 -14.01 13.12 35.40
C PRO A 7 -12.51 12.88 35.18
N VAL A 8 -12.11 11.61 35.02
CA VAL A 8 -10.70 11.25 34.71
C VAL A 8 -10.64 10.16 33.64
N ILE A 9 -11.53 10.22 32.64
CA ILE A 9 -11.33 9.52 31.35
C ILE A 9 -11.56 10.48 30.17
N GLU A 10 -11.80 11.76 30.43
CA GLU A 10 -12.13 12.72 29.37
C GLU A 10 -10.92 13.13 28.52
N GLY A 11 -9.70 13.10 29.08
CA GLY A 11 -8.51 13.59 28.39
C GLY A 11 -8.15 12.80 27.12
N ALA A 12 -8.14 11.46 27.20
CA ALA A 12 -7.73 10.62 26.07
C ALA A 12 -8.80 10.59 24.96
N ALA A 13 -10.08 10.53 25.33
CA ALA A 13 -11.18 10.54 24.38
C ALA A 13 -11.29 11.91 23.69
N LEU A 14 -11.17 13.02 24.42
CA LEU A 14 -11.18 14.37 23.83
C LEU A 14 -9.93 14.63 22.99
N ALA A 15 -8.77 14.13 23.40
CA ALA A 15 -7.54 14.22 22.60
C ALA A 15 -7.66 13.44 21.28
N LEU A 16 -8.24 12.24 21.31
CA LEU A 16 -8.48 11.44 20.11
C LEU A 16 -9.50 12.12 19.18
N LEU A 17 -10.60 12.64 19.73
CA LEU A 17 -11.61 13.39 18.97
C LEU A 17 -11.01 14.65 18.32
N ARG A 18 -10.20 15.41 19.06
CA ARG A 18 -9.50 16.58 18.50
C ARG A 18 -8.45 16.21 17.46
N ALA A 19 -7.73 15.10 17.65
CA ALA A 19 -6.78 14.58 16.66
C ALA A 19 -7.47 14.16 15.35
N LEU A 20 -8.71 13.66 15.45
CA LEU A 20 -9.60 13.39 14.30
C LEU A 20 -10.25 14.66 13.73
N GLY A 21 -9.94 15.85 14.27
CA GLY A 21 -10.46 17.12 13.83
C GLY A 21 -11.89 17.42 14.28
N VAL A 22 -12.44 16.66 15.24
CA VAL A 22 -13.74 16.90 15.85
C VAL A 22 -13.64 18.06 16.84
N VAL A 23 -14.46 19.09 16.63
CA VAL A 23 -14.52 20.35 17.40
C VAL A 23 -15.60 20.28 18.48
N ALA A 24 -16.73 19.62 18.21
CA ALA A 24 -17.81 19.44 19.18
C ALA A 24 -18.64 18.19 18.86
N VAL A 25 -19.30 17.62 19.86
CA VAL A 25 -20.34 16.58 19.69
C VAL A 25 -21.63 17.13 20.28
N THR A 26 -22.71 17.17 19.49
CA THR A 26 -24.02 17.62 19.96
C THR A 26 -24.78 16.45 20.59
N GLY A 27 -25.75 16.74 21.46
CA GLY A 27 -26.46 15.75 22.27
C GLY A 27 -27.21 14.65 21.50
N ALA A 28 -27.34 14.75 20.17
CA ALA A 28 -27.88 13.71 19.30
C ALA A 28 -26.79 12.76 18.74
N GLY A 29 -25.54 12.85 19.20
CA GLY A 29 -24.41 12.05 18.69
C GLY A 29 -23.77 12.58 17.40
N ALA A 30 -24.16 13.78 16.94
CA ALA A 30 -23.58 14.38 15.74
C ALA A 30 -22.27 15.11 16.08
N ALA A 31 -21.19 14.79 15.36
CA ALA A 31 -19.88 15.41 15.53
C ALA A 31 -19.65 16.54 14.51
N VAL A 32 -19.24 17.71 15.01
CA VAL A 32 -18.80 18.86 14.21
C VAL A 32 -17.30 18.73 13.97
N VAL A 33 -16.87 18.64 12.71
CA VAL A 33 -15.45 18.56 12.32
C VAL A 33 -14.95 19.88 11.72
N ASN A 34 -13.69 20.20 11.95
CA ASN A 34 -13.07 21.42 11.40
C ASN A 34 -12.93 21.31 9.86
N GLU A 35 -13.09 22.43 9.16
CA GLU A 35 -12.92 22.58 7.71
C GLU A 35 -11.57 22.04 7.21
N ALA A 36 -10.48 22.19 7.97
CA ALA A 36 -9.19 21.63 7.60
C ALA A 36 -9.20 20.09 7.54
N ALA A 37 -9.94 19.42 8.43
CA ALA A 37 -10.09 17.96 8.44
C ALA A 37 -10.98 17.49 7.28
N LYS A 38 -12.04 18.23 6.94
CA LYS A 38 -12.86 17.98 5.74
C LYS A 38 -12.03 18.11 4.46
N LYS A 39 -11.24 19.18 4.33
CA LYS A 39 -10.34 19.37 3.18
C LYS A 39 -9.30 18.26 3.08
N LYS A 40 -8.77 17.76 4.20
CA LYS A 40 -7.87 16.60 4.21
C LYS A 40 -8.57 15.32 3.76
N ALA A 41 -9.78 15.04 4.25
CA ALA A 41 -10.57 13.90 3.80
C ALA A 41 -10.91 13.98 2.31
N GLU A 42 -11.33 15.15 1.82
CA GLU A 42 -11.61 15.38 0.39
C GLU A 42 -10.34 15.29 -0.46
N SER A 43 -9.19 15.77 0.04
CA SER A 43 -7.91 15.62 -0.66
C SER A 43 -7.42 14.17 -0.71
N ALA A 44 -7.67 13.39 0.34
CA ALA A 44 -7.38 11.95 0.38
C ALA A 44 -8.32 11.16 -0.56
N GLU A 45 -9.57 11.60 -0.71
CA GLU A 45 -10.51 11.04 -1.68
C GLU A 45 -10.13 11.42 -3.12
N ARG A 46 -9.78 12.69 -3.37
CA ARG A 46 -9.25 13.16 -4.66
C ARG A 46 -7.93 12.53 -5.04
N ALA A 47 -7.06 12.21 -4.07
CA ALA A 47 -5.81 11.47 -4.32
C ALA A 47 -6.06 10.02 -4.76
N LYS A 48 -7.20 9.41 -4.38
CA LYS A 48 -7.64 8.12 -4.91
C LYS A 48 -8.32 8.24 -6.29
N ALA A 49 -8.80 9.43 -6.64
CA ALA A 49 -9.51 9.71 -7.89
C ALA A 49 -8.65 10.38 -8.98
N ALA A 50 -7.40 10.72 -8.70
CA ALA A 50 -6.51 11.33 -9.69
C ALA A 50 -6.10 10.28 -10.75
N PRO A 51 -6.42 10.49 -12.04
CA PRO A 51 -6.09 9.53 -13.08
C PRO A 51 -4.57 9.53 -13.31
N ILE A 52 -3.92 8.42 -12.97
CA ILE A 52 -2.53 8.15 -13.33
C ILE A 52 -2.46 8.11 -14.85
N ALA A 53 -1.59 8.94 -15.42
CA ALA A 53 -1.45 9.18 -16.85
C ALA A 53 -1.34 7.86 -17.65
N LYS A 54 -2.16 7.74 -18.70
CA LYS A 54 -2.21 6.62 -19.65
C LYS A 54 -0.88 6.51 -20.42
N ALA A 55 -0.14 5.43 -20.19
CA ALA A 55 0.78 4.85 -21.18
C ALA A 55 0.04 3.70 -21.88
N GLY A 56 0.05 3.72 -23.22
CA GLY A 56 -0.85 2.92 -24.06
C GLY A 56 -0.36 1.51 -24.40
N SER A 57 -1.30 0.68 -24.83
CA SER A 57 -1.29 -0.06 -26.11
C SER A 57 -2.51 -0.98 -26.17
N GLN A 58 -3.10 -1.05 -27.36
CA GLN A 58 -4.37 -1.74 -27.63
C GLN A 58 -4.13 -3.22 -27.96
N ALA A 59 -4.90 -4.13 -27.36
CA ALA A 59 -5.24 -5.42 -27.95
C ALA A 59 -6.70 -5.77 -27.62
N LYS A 60 -7.40 -6.36 -28.59
CA LYS A 60 -8.86 -6.39 -28.73
C LYS A 60 -9.53 -7.46 -27.84
N THR A 61 -10.10 -7.05 -26.70
CA THR A 61 -11.22 -7.72 -25.96
C THR A 61 -11.94 -6.68 -25.08
N ARG A 62 -12.64 -5.74 -25.73
CA ARG A 62 -12.79 -4.36 -25.24
C ARG A 62 -13.75 -4.10 -24.07
N ASP A 63 -14.56 -5.06 -23.61
CA ASP A 63 -15.62 -4.73 -22.63
C ASP A 63 -15.27 -4.99 -21.15
N LYS A 64 -14.33 -5.90 -20.85
CA LYS A 64 -13.86 -6.16 -19.46
C LYS A 64 -12.52 -5.50 -19.17
N CYS A 65 -11.65 -5.49 -20.16
CA CYS A 65 -10.30 -4.93 -20.16
C CYS A 65 -10.21 -3.40 -20.08
N SER A 66 -11.31 -2.70 -20.32
CA SER A 66 -11.33 -1.23 -20.44
C SER A 66 -11.32 -0.51 -19.09
N LYS A 67 -11.86 -1.14 -18.03
CA LYS A 67 -11.78 -0.60 -16.66
C LYS A 67 -10.39 -0.75 -16.05
N CYS A 68 -9.71 -1.85 -16.39
CA CYS A 68 -8.45 -2.24 -15.78
C CYS A 68 -7.55 -2.89 -16.84
N PRO A 69 -6.57 -2.18 -17.42
CA PRO A 69 -5.70 -2.75 -18.43
C PRO A 69 -5.01 -4.06 -17.99
N PRO A 70 -4.51 -4.19 -16.73
CA PRO A 70 -3.85 -5.41 -16.30
C PRO A 70 -4.79 -6.61 -16.10
N ASP A 71 -6.12 -6.44 -16.04
CA ASP A 71 -7.08 -7.57 -15.98
C ASP A 71 -7.01 -8.45 -17.24
N CYS A 72 -6.48 -7.93 -18.35
CA CYS A 72 -6.30 -8.67 -19.61
C CYS A 72 -5.09 -9.60 -19.61
N GLY A 73 -4.31 -9.60 -18.52
CA GLY A 73 -3.21 -10.52 -18.37
C GLY A 73 -3.68 -11.96 -18.20
N LYS A 74 -2.72 -12.85 -17.99
CA LYS A 74 -3.00 -14.27 -17.76
C LYS A 74 -2.13 -14.82 -16.66
N LEU A 75 -2.68 -15.80 -15.95
CA LEU A 75 -1.94 -16.58 -14.98
C LEU A 75 -0.96 -17.50 -15.72
N VAL A 76 0.33 -17.40 -15.43
CA VAL A 76 1.38 -18.22 -16.03
C VAL A 76 2.16 -18.97 -14.95
N THR A 77 2.66 -20.15 -15.29
CA THR A 77 3.56 -20.90 -14.39
C THR A 77 5.00 -20.68 -14.83
N ARG A 78 5.84 -20.18 -13.93
CA ARG A 78 7.27 -19.94 -14.17
C ARG A 78 8.13 -20.69 -13.17
N ASN A 79 9.22 -21.27 -13.66
CA ASN A 79 10.18 -21.98 -12.81
C ASN A 79 11.46 -21.17 -12.65
N TRP A 80 11.37 -20.02 -11.99
CA TRP A 80 12.55 -19.22 -11.66
C TRP A 80 13.36 -19.85 -10.53
N HIS A 81 14.68 -19.65 -10.58
CA HIS A 81 15.59 -19.98 -9.49
C HIS A 81 15.41 -18.98 -8.33
N MET A 82 14.43 -19.25 -7.48
CA MET A 82 14.16 -18.52 -6.24
C MET A 82 14.32 -19.44 -5.02
N SER A 83 14.71 -18.86 -3.87
CA SER A 83 14.72 -19.57 -2.60
C SER A 83 13.31 -19.96 -2.17
N ASP A 84 13.19 -20.98 -1.31
CA ASP A 84 11.88 -21.42 -0.84
C ASP A 84 11.18 -20.38 0.04
N GLU A 85 11.95 -19.57 0.77
CA GLU A 85 11.43 -18.42 1.50
C GLU A 85 10.81 -17.39 0.56
N ALA A 86 11.51 -17.03 -0.53
CA ALA A 86 10.98 -16.09 -1.52
C ALA A 86 9.70 -16.62 -2.18
N ARG A 87 9.70 -17.91 -2.53
CA ARG A 87 8.54 -18.58 -3.14
C ARG A 87 7.32 -18.60 -2.21
N ALA A 88 7.53 -18.93 -0.94
CA ALA A 88 6.47 -18.95 0.06
C ALA A 88 5.95 -17.53 0.36
N TYR A 89 6.86 -16.54 0.43
CA TYR A 89 6.50 -15.15 0.63
C TYR A 89 5.66 -14.61 -0.54
N GLN A 90 6.07 -14.85 -1.78
CA GLN A 90 5.32 -14.47 -2.98
C GLN A 90 3.89 -15.01 -2.92
N ALA A 91 3.74 -16.33 -2.76
CA ALA A 91 2.42 -16.98 -2.65
C ALA A 91 1.55 -16.37 -1.53
N ARG A 92 2.15 -16.06 -0.38
CA ARG A 92 1.44 -15.43 0.76
C ARG A 92 0.94 -14.02 0.44
N ILE A 93 1.76 -13.19 -0.20
CA ILE A 93 1.40 -11.79 -0.49
C ILE A 93 0.41 -11.71 -1.66
N THR A 94 0.65 -12.48 -2.71
CA THR A 94 -0.16 -12.40 -3.93
C THR A 94 -1.44 -13.22 -3.82
N GLY A 95 -1.42 -14.30 -3.02
CA GLY A 95 -2.50 -15.27 -2.90
C GLY A 95 -2.50 -16.30 -4.02
N PHE A 96 -1.44 -16.35 -4.84
CA PHE A 96 -1.29 -17.31 -5.92
C PHE A 96 -0.63 -18.60 -5.44
N THR A 97 -0.79 -19.67 -6.21
CA THR A 97 -0.02 -20.89 -5.99
C THR A 97 1.47 -20.64 -6.20
N PRO A 98 2.37 -21.37 -5.51
CA PRO A 98 3.80 -21.28 -5.76
C PRO A 98 4.14 -21.50 -7.24
N ARG A 99 5.11 -20.74 -7.78
CA ARG A 99 5.52 -20.75 -9.19
C ARG A 99 4.49 -20.16 -10.17
N THR A 100 3.52 -19.43 -9.66
CA THR A 100 2.47 -18.82 -10.48
C THR A 100 2.58 -17.31 -10.45
N GLU A 101 2.53 -16.71 -11.63
CA GLU A 101 2.74 -15.28 -11.89
C GLU A 101 1.65 -14.74 -12.82
N TRP A 102 1.57 -13.42 -12.93
CA TRP A 102 0.66 -12.71 -13.80
C TRP A 102 1.41 -12.10 -14.98
N GLU A 103 1.19 -12.62 -16.19
CA GLU A 103 1.77 -12.04 -17.40
C GLU A 103 0.87 -10.93 -17.93
N PHE A 104 1.40 -9.71 -18.04
CA PHE A 104 0.77 -8.57 -18.67
C PHE A 104 1.76 -7.82 -19.55
N GLY A 105 1.43 -7.63 -20.84
CA GLY A 105 2.28 -6.89 -21.77
C GLY A 105 3.68 -7.49 -21.95
N ASN A 106 3.78 -8.82 -22.04
CA ASN A 106 5.04 -9.59 -22.12
C ASN A 106 5.96 -9.41 -20.90
N THR A 107 5.43 -8.89 -19.78
CA THR A 107 6.14 -8.80 -18.51
C THR A 107 5.41 -9.68 -17.50
N ASP A 108 6.17 -10.47 -16.75
CA ASP A 108 5.64 -11.29 -15.67
C ASP A 108 5.72 -10.50 -14.37
N PHE A 109 4.64 -10.53 -13.59
CA PHE A 109 4.53 -9.94 -12.27
C PHE A 109 4.24 -11.02 -11.24
N ASP A 110 4.75 -10.85 -10.03
CA ASP A 110 4.54 -11.83 -8.95
C ASP A 110 3.06 -12.07 -8.63
N GLY A 111 2.22 -11.04 -8.78
CA GLY A 111 0.78 -11.18 -8.65
C GLY A 111 -0.04 -10.01 -9.17
N PHE A 112 -1.36 -10.13 -9.03
CA PHE A 112 -2.29 -9.11 -9.50
C PHE A 112 -3.54 -9.04 -8.63
N LYS A 113 -4.01 -7.82 -8.36
CA LYS A 113 -5.26 -7.53 -7.62
C LYS A 113 -6.22 -6.73 -8.51
N SER A 114 -7.18 -7.43 -9.10
CA SER A 114 -8.18 -6.85 -10.01
C SER A 114 -8.99 -5.70 -9.37
N GLN A 115 -9.40 -5.86 -8.11
CA GLN A 115 -10.19 -4.84 -7.39
C GLN A 115 -9.49 -3.49 -7.27
N ALA A 116 -8.16 -3.47 -7.28
CA ALA A 116 -7.34 -2.27 -7.14
C ALA A 116 -6.56 -1.93 -8.42
N CYS A 117 -6.75 -2.69 -9.50
CA CYS A 117 -5.94 -2.59 -10.72
C CYS A 117 -4.43 -2.57 -10.49
N LEU A 118 -3.98 -3.35 -9.51
CA LEU A 118 -2.62 -3.29 -9.00
C LEU A 118 -1.86 -4.57 -9.36
N LEU A 119 -0.77 -4.40 -10.10
CA LEU A 119 0.26 -5.40 -10.28
C LEU A 119 1.15 -5.43 -9.04
N LEU A 120 1.49 -6.63 -8.57
CA LEU A 120 2.25 -6.85 -7.35
C LEU A 120 3.61 -7.45 -7.67
N GLU A 121 4.63 -6.93 -7.01
CA GLU A 121 5.98 -7.49 -6.93
C GLU A 121 6.29 -7.79 -5.46
N ALA A 122 6.71 -9.02 -5.16
CA ALA A 122 6.92 -9.53 -3.81
C ALA A 122 8.39 -9.90 -3.61
N LYS A 123 9.06 -9.20 -2.70
CA LYS A 123 10.45 -9.48 -2.34
C LYS A 123 10.57 -9.93 -0.88
N ALA A 124 11.10 -11.13 -0.68
CA ALA A 124 11.43 -11.64 0.65
C ALA A 124 12.78 -11.10 1.16
N GLY A 125 13.06 -11.33 2.44
CA GLY A 125 14.35 -11.01 3.05
C GLY A 125 14.60 -9.51 3.22
N TYR A 126 13.56 -8.68 3.38
CA TYR A 126 13.73 -7.23 3.50
C TYR A 126 14.58 -6.82 4.72
N ASP A 127 14.63 -7.65 5.75
CA ASP A 127 15.43 -7.45 6.97
C ASP A 127 16.93 -7.33 6.68
N GLN A 128 17.42 -7.85 5.56
CA GLN A 128 18.83 -7.69 5.14
C GLN A 128 19.21 -6.23 4.87
N PHE A 129 18.24 -5.40 4.50
CA PHE A 129 18.47 -3.97 4.25
C PHE A 129 18.48 -3.17 5.54
N LEU A 130 17.72 -3.61 6.55
CA LEU A 130 17.60 -2.94 7.85
C LEU A 130 18.71 -3.36 8.81
N SER A 131 19.14 -4.62 8.78
CA SER A 131 20.17 -5.16 9.67
C SER A 131 21.59 -4.73 9.31
N GLN A 132 21.84 -4.31 8.06
CA GLN A 132 23.13 -3.75 7.65
C GLN A 132 23.43 -2.40 8.32
N GLN A 133 22.42 -1.58 8.64
CA GLN A 133 22.64 -0.32 9.36
C GLN A 133 23.19 -0.53 10.79
N ARG A 134 22.90 -1.67 11.44
CA ARG A 134 23.46 -1.97 12.76
C ARG A 134 24.90 -2.49 12.70
N LYS A 135 25.35 -3.01 11.55
CA LYS A 135 26.72 -3.50 11.35
C LYS A 135 27.63 -2.48 10.65
N SER A 136 27.07 -1.38 10.14
CA SER A 136 27.81 -0.29 9.51
C SER A 136 28.14 0.85 10.49
N ARG A 137 29.04 0.56 11.46
CA ARG A 137 30.16 1.48 11.75
C ARG A 137 31.27 1.32 10.70
N ARG A 138 30.92 0.79 9.53
CA ARG A 138 31.75 0.64 8.33
C ARG A 138 31.17 1.58 7.30
N ARG A 139 31.98 2.57 6.90
CA ARG A 139 31.66 3.58 5.89
C ARG A 139 30.96 2.92 4.69
N PRO A 140 29.89 3.50 4.15
CA PRO A 140 29.35 3.03 2.87
C PRO A 140 30.50 3.03 1.86
N LYS A 141 30.70 1.89 1.18
CA LYS A 141 31.64 1.80 0.06
C LYS A 141 31.01 2.61 -1.08
N CYS A 142 31.23 3.92 -1.08
CA CYS A 142 31.07 4.71 -2.28
C CYS A 142 32.02 4.09 -3.31
N PHE A 143 31.48 3.59 -4.40
CA PHE A 143 32.27 3.15 -5.54
C PHE A 143 32.88 4.41 -6.16
N SER A 144 34.12 4.73 -5.81
CA SER A 144 34.92 5.70 -6.55
C SER A 144 35.28 5.02 -7.87
N GLY A 145 34.55 5.35 -8.94
CA GLY A 145 34.93 4.93 -10.28
C GLY A 145 36.35 5.41 -10.57
N SER A 146 37.25 4.48 -10.92
CA SER A 146 38.47 4.83 -11.66
C SER A 146 38.00 5.25 -13.05
N GLN A 147 38.22 6.52 -13.39
CA GLN A 147 38.25 6.91 -14.80
C GLN A 147 39.63 6.49 -15.30
N ASP A 148 39.66 5.46 -16.13
CA ASP A 148 40.79 5.14 -16.99
C ASP A 148 40.65 5.92 -18.30
#